data_AF-A0A928RL37-F1
#
_entry.id   AF-A0A928RL37-F1
#
_cell.length_a   1.000
_cell.length_b   1.000
_cell.length_c   1.000
_cell.angle_alpha   90.00
_cell.angle_beta   90.00
_cell.angle_gamma   90.00
#
_symmetry.space_group_name_H-M   'P 1'
#
loop_
_entity.id
_entity.type
_entity.pdbx_description
1 polymer ?
#
loop_
_entity_poly.entity_id
_entity_poly.type
_entity_poly.pdbx_seq_one_letter_code
_entity_poly.pdbx_strand_id
1 'polypeptide(L)'
;MKKLIITISIILLILLILFVPLPSGMYKDGGTKEYSALTYKIVKWHSIDSRYESGYYENTSVYWFPDNFKSIGELWDMEMQEN
;
A
#
# COMPACT_ATOMS: atom_id res chain seq x y z
N MET A 1 -1.21 38.70 -4.39
CA MET A 1 -1.05 37.84 -3.19
C MET A 1 -2.16 36.81 -3.03
N LYS A 2 -3.46 37.20 -2.93
CA LYS A 2 -4.58 36.25 -2.79
C LYS A 2 -4.65 35.14 -3.87
N LYS A 3 -4.43 35.49 -5.15
CA LYS A 3 -4.40 34.53 -6.26
C LYS A 3 -3.28 33.49 -6.13
N LEU A 4 -2.08 33.92 -5.71
CA LEU A 4 -0.92 33.05 -5.51
C LEU A 4 -1.17 32.04 -4.38
N ILE A 5 -1.77 32.50 -3.27
CA ILE A 5 -2.12 31.63 -2.13
C ILE A 5 -3.10 30.55 -2.58
N ILE A 6 -4.16 30.92 -3.31
CA ILE A 6 -5.15 29.96 -3.83
C ILE A 6 -4.48 28.92 -4.75
N THR A 7 -3.61 29.36 -5.67
CA THR A 7 -2.89 28.45 -6.56
C THR A 7 -2.01 27.47 -5.78
N ILE A 8 -1.25 27.95 -4.81
CA ILE A 8 -0.39 27.10 -3.96
C ILE A 8 -1.23 26.10 -3.17
N SER A 9 -2.36 26.52 -2.60
CA SER A 9 -3.26 25.63 -1.86
C SER A 9 -3.83 24.52 -2.73
N ILE A 10 -4.21 24.81 -3.98
CA ILE A 10 -4.71 23.80 -4.93
C ILE A 10 -3.61 22.80 -5.28
N ILE A 11 -2.39 23.27 -5.57
CA ILE A 11 -1.25 22.40 -5.86
C ILE A 11 -0.95 21.48 -4.68
N LEU A 12 -0.97 22.02 -3.46
CA LEU A 12 -0.72 21.24 -2.25
C LEU A 12 -1.80 20.18 -2.01
N LEU A 13 -3.07 20.50 -2.28
CA LEU A 13 -4.17 19.53 -2.18
C LEU A 13 -4.01 18.38 -3.19
N ILE A 14 -3.62 18.70 -4.43
CA ILE A 14 -3.36 17.70 -5.47
C ILE A 14 -2.18 16.80 -5.07
N LEU A 15 -1.09 17.38 -4.57
CA LEU A 15 0.05 16.61 -4.05
C LEU A 15 -0.36 15.69 -2.90
N LEU A 16 -1.21 16.17 -1.98
CA LEU A 16 -1.71 15.35 -0.88
C LEU A 16 -2.46 14.11 -1.41
N ILE A 17 -3.34 14.30 -2.39
CA ILE A 17 -4.12 13.19 -2.99
C ILE A 17 -3.21 12.23 -3.77
N LEU A 18 -2.14 12.72 -4.39
CA LEU A 18 -1.19 11.91 -5.17
C LEU A 18 -0.28 11.03 -4.31
N PHE A 19 0.18 11.56 -3.17
CA PHE A 19 1.26 10.95 -2.38
C PHE A 19 0.83 10.36 -1.05
N VAL A 20 -0.34 10.72 -0.51
CA VAL A 20 -0.87 10.13 0.72
C VAL A 20 -1.54 8.80 0.38
N PRO A 21 -1.08 7.67 0.94
CA PRO A 21 -1.58 6.36 0.60
C PRO A 21 -2.94 6.17 1.26
N LEU A 22 -3.94 5.82 0.45
CA LEU A 22 -5.32 5.61 0.91
C LEU A 22 -5.54 4.14 1.25
N PRO A 23 -6.22 3.83 2.37
CA PRO A 23 -6.56 2.44 2.69
C PRO A 23 -7.54 1.90 1.64
N SER A 24 -7.19 0.78 0.98
CA SER A 24 -8.04 0.15 -0.04
C SER A 24 -8.92 -0.98 0.50
N GLY A 25 -8.65 -1.47 1.72
CA GLY A 25 -9.48 -2.45 2.41
C GLY A 25 -8.71 -3.39 3.33
N MET A 26 -9.45 -4.31 3.95
CA MET A 26 -8.92 -5.43 4.72
C MET A 26 -9.31 -6.73 4.02
N TYR A 27 -8.34 -7.62 3.83
CA TYR A 27 -8.56 -8.90 3.16
C TYR A 27 -9.06 -9.96 4.14
N LYS A 28 -9.77 -10.95 3.59
CA LYS A 28 -10.30 -12.12 4.33
C LYS A 28 -9.25 -13.23 4.51
N ASP A 29 -7.98 -12.90 4.33
CA ASP A 29 -6.83 -13.79 4.39
C ASP A 29 -6.22 -13.91 5.79
N GLY A 30 -6.88 -13.35 6.80
CA GLY A 30 -6.34 -13.21 8.16
C GLY A 30 -6.36 -11.75 8.60
N GLY A 31 -6.25 -10.82 7.65
CA GLY A 31 -6.39 -9.40 7.94
C GLY A 31 -5.37 -8.50 7.28
N THR A 32 -4.83 -8.91 6.13
CA THR A 32 -3.90 -8.09 5.34
C THR A 32 -4.55 -6.76 4.99
N LYS A 33 -3.79 -5.67 5.08
CA LYS A 33 -4.24 -4.31 4.76
C LYS A 33 -3.38 -3.69 3.68
N GLU A 34 -4.04 -3.05 2.73
CA GLU A 34 -3.40 -2.33 1.65
C GLU A 34 -3.61 -0.82 1.79
N TYR A 35 -2.55 -0.08 1.48
CA TYR A 35 -2.55 1.37 1.40
C TYR A 35 -1.93 1.77 0.06
N SER A 36 -2.71 2.35 -0.85
CA SER A 36 -2.25 2.67 -2.20
C SER A 36 -2.06 4.17 -2.38
N ALA A 37 -0.89 4.57 -2.86
CA ALA A 37 -0.61 5.87 -3.47
C ALA A 37 -0.32 5.69 -4.97
N LEU A 38 -0.15 6.80 -5.70
CA LEU A 38 0.19 6.72 -7.13
C LEU A 38 1.59 6.13 -7.36
N THR A 39 2.54 6.44 -6.47
CA THR A 39 3.97 6.09 -6.65
C THR A 39 4.41 4.86 -5.86
N TYR A 40 3.61 4.39 -4.90
CA TYR A 40 3.90 3.21 -4.11
C TYR A 40 2.62 2.63 -3.50
N LYS A 41 2.70 1.39 -3.04
CA LYS A 41 1.69 0.71 -2.24
C LYS A 41 2.37 0.11 -1.01
N ILE A 42 1.77 0.30 0.16
CA ILE A 42 2.18 -0.38 1.38
C ILE A 42 1.21 -1.53 1.61
N VAL A 43 1.75 -2.72 1.82
CA VAL A 43 0.96 -3.88 2.24
C VAL A 43 1.42 -4.29 3.62
N LYS A 44 0.49 -4.27 4.57
CA LYS A 44 0.69 -4.86 5.89
C LYS A 44 0.12 -6.27 5.85
N TRP A 45 1.00 -7.24 5.63
CA TRP A 45 0.68 -8.65 5.58
C TRP A 45 0.28 -9.16 6.96
N HIS A 46 -0.85 -9.86 7.00
CA HIS A 46 -1.30 -10.65 8.15
C HIS A 46 -2.09 -11.83 7.58
N SER A 47 -1.38 -12.66 6.83
CA SER A 47 -1.96 -13.76 6.04
C SER A 47 -1.86 -15.06 6.82
N ILE A 48 -2.90 -15.88 6.82
CA ILE A 48 -2.90 -17.19 7.48
C ILE A 48 -1.93 -18.10 6.74
N ASP A 49 -0.88 -18.55 7.43
CA ASP A 49 0.14 -19.43 6.88
C ASP A 49 0.62 -20.41 7.94
N SER A 50 0.33 -21.70 7.72
CA SER A 50 0.65 -22.79 8.64
C SER A 50 2.14 -23.13 8.72
N ARG A 51 3.00 -22.50 7.91
CA ARG A 51 4.45 -22.64 8.00
C ARG A 51 5.05 -21.92 9.21
N TYR A 52 4.32 -20.95 9.79
CA TYR A 52 4.74 -20.17 10.95
C TYR A 52 4.09 -20.70 12.23
N GLU A 53 4.83 -20.71 13.35
CA GLU A 53 4.30 -21.16 14.65
C GLU A 53 3.11 -20.34 15.13
N SER A 54 3.05 -19.05 14.76
CA SER A 54 1.92 -18.15 15.02
C SER A 54 0.67 -18.51 14.22
N GLY A 55 0.81 -19.29 13.14
CA GLY A 55 -0.21 -19.52 12.12
C GLY A 55 -0.40 -18.35 11.14
N TYR A 56 0.42 -17.31 11.23
CA TYR A 56 0.34 -16.12 10.37
C TYR A 56 1.70 -15.70 9.84
N TYR A 57 1.72 -15.30 8.57
CA TYR A 57 2.78 -14.50 7.99
C TYR A 57 2.51 -13.01 8.27
N GLU A 58 3.44 -12.37 8.98
CA GLU A 58 3.40 -10.95 9.28
C GLU A 58 4.61 -10.24 8.69
N ASN A 59 4.36 -9.28 7.81
CA ASN A 59 5.39 -8.37 7.31
C ASN A 59 4.77 -7.05 6.87
N THR A 60 5.58 -6.00 6.73
CA THR A 60 5.17 -4.73 6.11
C THR A 60 6.06 -4.45 4.92
N SER A 61 5.48 -4.55 3.73
CA SER A 61 6.20 -4.45 2.47
C SER A 61 5.80 -3.19 1.71
N VAL A 62 6.76 -2.60 0.99
CA VAL A 62 6.56 -1.41 0.17
C VAL A 62 6.84 -1.76 -1.29
N TYR A 63 5.80 -1.66 -2.12
CA TYR A 63 5.89 -1.89 -3.55
C TYR A 63 5.92 -0.55 -4.27
N TRP A 64 7.02 -0.28 -4.96
CA TRP A 64 7.22 0.95 -5.71
C TRP A 64 6.54 0.88 -7.09
N PHE A 65 6.32 2.03 -7.73
CA PHE A 65 5.95 2.07 -9.13
C PHE A 65 6.98 1.30 -9.98
N PRO A 66 6.55 0.40 -10.90
CA PRO A 66 5.16 0.14 -11.32
C PRO A 66 4.47 -1.02 -10.56
N ASP A 67 5.15 -1.70 -9.66
CA ASP A 67 4.63 -2.87 -8.94
C ASP A 67 3.45 -2.53 -8.02
N ASN A 68 3.30 -1.27 -7.62
CA ASN A 68 2.12 -0.81 -6.86
C ASN A 68 0.78 -1.04 -7.58
N PHE A 69 0.75 -1.24 -8.90
CA PHE A 69 -0.47 -1.57 -9.65
C PHE A 69 -0.84 -3.05 -9.65
N LYS A 70 0.04 -3.92 -9.14
CA LYS A 70 -0.20 -5.35 -9.05
C LYS A 70 -1.31 -5.67 -8.05
N SER A 71 -2.02 -6.75 -8.34
CA SER A 71 -3.02 -7.33 -7.43
C SER A 71 -2.36 -7.90 -6.18
N ILE A 72 -3.15 -8.07 -5.10
CA ILE A 72 -2.61 -8.62 -3.85
C ILE A 72 -2.00 -10.02 -4.03
N GLY A 73 -2.54 -10.83 -4.95
CA GLY A 73 -2.01 -12.16 -5.25
C GLY A 73 -0.63 -12.10 -5.91
N GLU A 74 -0.45 -11.21 -6.89
CA GLU A 74 0.86 -11.01 -7.52
C GLU A 74 1.89 -10.47 -6.52
N LEU A 75 1.48 -9.56 -5.63
CA LEU A 75 2.35 -9.03 -4.58
C LEU A 75 2.73 -10.10 -3.55
N TRP A 76 1.80 -11.00 -3.24
CA TRP A 76 2.06 -12.14 -2.38
C TRP A 76 3.07 -13.11 -3.01
N ASP A 77 2.91 -13.42 -4.31
CA ASP A 77 3.86 -14.27 -5.03
C ASP A 77 5.26 -13.65 -5.06
N MET A 78 5.36 -12.32 -5.17
CA MET A 78 6.63 -11.60 -5.06
C MET A 78 7.22 -11.67 -3.65
N GLU A 79 6.41 -11.44 -2.62
CA GLU A 79 6.82 -11.50 -1.20
C GLU A 79 7.42 -12.86 -0.82
N MET A 80 6.84 -13.93 -1.36
CA MET A 80 7.28 -15.31 -1.12
C MET A 80 8.51 -15.71 -1.94
N GLN A 81 8.88 -14.95 -2.97
CA GLN A 81 10.12 -15.16 -3.74
C GLN A 81 11.31 -14.41 -3.15
N GLU A 82 11.06 -13.33 -2.42
CA GLU A 82 12.09 -12.50 -1.78
C GLU A 82 12.59 -13.10 -0.45
N ASN A 83 11.80 -14.00 0.18
CA ASN A 83 12.14 -14.73 1.41
C ASN A 83 12.48 -16.20 1.15
#